data_AF-A0A316L6T5-F1
#
_entry.id   AF-A0A316L6T5-F1
#
_cell.length_a   1.000
_cell.length_b   1.000
_cell.length_c   1.000
_cell.angle_alpha   90.00
_cell.angle_beta   90.00
_cell.angle_gamma   90.00
#
_symmetry.space_group_name_H-M   'P 1'
#
loop_
_entity.id
_entity.type
_entity.pdbx_description
1 polymer ?
#
loop_
_entity_poly.entity_id
_entity_poly.type
_entity_poly.pdbx_seq_one_letter_code
_entity_poly.pdbx_strand_id
1 'polypeptide(L)'
;MNRREIKNIMKYLNDILQELGISKVRLAKYLGVSRQMVYNYLELPNLSKWPKEKKISLLKLLDIEDGDEETIKNIKVTTEYLMEVEDRLSKGLKDNMQGEYLDLKGLKKEEQQLVSDISFLIKEKLLDTDDHEESYYALLYMYRLLQSIENIPEIKYMLAYMSKAAGFTNPNEFKFNEDKQFMFEGIVHSAFTLYNSGNASKNRVIESHNRFVQEIETRKEEKLSRTQQLNTVKVQALRELGYTEINTENAAEVYEKIYEIESRKKN
;
A
#
# COMPACT_ATOMS: atom_id res chain seq x y z
N MET A 1 -1.55 16.54 49.10
CA MET A 1 -0.68 16.28 47.93
C MET A 1 -1.38 16.79 46.68
N ASN A 2 -0.75 17.72 45.99
CA ASN A 2 -1.37 18.61 45.02
C ASN A 2 -1.33 17.97 43.61
N ARG A 3 -2.46 17.98 42.87
CA ARG A 3 -2.60 17.42 41.50
C ARG A 3 -1.67 18.06 40.44
N ARG A 4 -0.79 18.99 40.82
CA ARG A 4 0.10 19.73 39.91
C ARG A 4 1.47 19.06 39.66
N GLU A 5 1.91 18.13 40.49
CA GLU A 5 3.23 17.47 40.31
C GLU A 5 3.20 16.26 39.38
N ILE A 6 2.04 15.63 39.18
CA ILE A 6 1.87 14.48 38.27
C ILE A 6 2.03 14.89 36.78
N LYS A 7 2.16 16.18 36.49
CA LYS A 7 2.25 16.73 35.13
C LYS A 7 3.65 16.66 34.49
N ASN A 8 4.65 16.06 35.12
CA ASN A 8 6.05 16.28 34.73
C ASN A 8 6.80 15.08 34.12
N ILE A 9 6.42 13.83 34.41
CA ILE A 9 7.23 12.67 33.96
C ILE A 9 7.14 12.43 32.44
N MET A 10 5.95 12.52 31.86
CA MET A 10 5.79 12.37 30.41
C MET A 10 6.39 13.53 29.61
N LYS A 11 6.42 14.72 30.21
CA LYS A 11 7.12 15.87 29.64
C LYS A 11 8.63 15.60 29.64
N TYR A 12 9.18 15.13 30.76
CA TYR A 12 10.59 14.79 30.87
C TYR A 12 11.00 13.65 29.92
N LEU A 13 10.17 12.59 29.81
CA LEU A 13 10.36 11.54 28.80
C LEU A 13 10.36 12.12 27.37
N ASN A 14 9.45 13.05 27.08
CA ASN A 14 9.41 13.72 25.79
C ASN A 14 10.68 14.56 25.52
N ASP A 15 11.22 15.21 26.55
CA ASP A 15 12.45 16.01 26.46
C ASP A 15 13.66 15.09 26.21
N ILE A 16 13.78 13.96 26.93
CA ILE A 16 14.80 12.92 26.67
C ILE A 16 14.72 12.42 25.23
N LEU A 17 13.51 12.10 24.73
CA LEU A 17 13.33 11.64 23.36
C LEU A 17 13.79 12.70 22.33
N GLN A 18 13.64 13.99 22.64
CA GLN A 18 14.13 15.08 21.80
C GLN A 18 15.66 15.21 21.86
N GLU A 19 16.26 15.13 23.06
CA GLU A 19 17.71 15.10 23.24
C GLU A 19 18.36 13.92 22.51
N LEU A 20 17.68 12.77 22.47
CA LEU A 20 18.08 11.59 21.71
C LEU A 20 17.86 11.71 20.19
N GLY A 21 17.31 12.82 19.69
CA GLY A 21 17.01 12.99 18.26
C GLY A 21 15.87 12.11 17.74
N ILE A 22 15.05 11.53 18.62
CA ILE A 22 13.96 10.63 18.26
C ILE A 22 12.70 11.44 17.97
N SER A 23 12.44 11.68 16.68
CA SER A 23 11.21 12.35 16.25
C SER A 23 9.96 11.51 16.54
N LYS A 24 8.80 12.17 16.66
CA LYS A 24 7.50 11.49 16.84
C LYS A 24 7.19 10.50 15.71
N VAL A 25 7.65 10.82 14.50
CA VAL A 25 7.53 9.93 13.32
C VAL A 25 8.41 8.69 13.50
N ARG A 26 9.66 8.87 13.95
CA ARG A 26 10.61 7.79 14.14
C ARG A 26 10.21 6.86 15.28
N LEU A 27 9.71 7.43 16.38
CA LEU A 27 9.14 6.68 17.49
C LEU A 27 7.88 5.90 17.08
N ALA A 28 6.98 6.50 16.28
CA ALA A 28 5.78 5.83 15.79
C ALA A 28 6.13 4.57 14.96
N LYS A 29 7.13 4.69 14.08
CA LYS A 29 7.66 3.55 13.31
C LYS A 29 8.23 2.45 14.20
N TYR A 30 9.04 2.82 15.20
CA TYR A 30 9.62 1.86 16.15
C TYR A 30 8.58 1.16 17.04
N LEU A 31 7.48 1.85 17.37
CA LEU A 31 6.40 1.28 18.16
C LEU A 31 5.35 0.55 17.33
N GLY A 32 5.40 0.64 16.00
CA GLY A 32 4.37 0.06 15.11
C GLY A 32 2.98 0.64 15.37
N VAL A 33 2.85 1.96 15.50
CA VAL A 33 1.58 2.67 15.71
C VAL A 33 1.50 3.94 14.86
N SER A 34 0.30 4.52 14.73
CA SER A 34 0.17 5.81 14.03
C SER A 34 0.83 6.95 14.82
N ARG A 35 1.25 8.00 14.11
CA ARG A 35 1.81 9.21 14.74
C ARG A 35 0.84 9.83 15.75
N GLN A 36 -0.47 9.81 15.48
CA GLN A 36 -1.48 10.33 16.40
C GLN A 36 -1.52 9.53 17.71
N MET A 37 -1.35 8.21 17.64
CA MET A 37 -1.28 7.37 18.86
C MET A 37 -0.08 7.73 19.72
N VAL A 38 1.07 8.06 19.13
CA VAL A 38 2.24 8.54 19.90
C VAL A 38 1.94 9.84 20.64
N TYR A 39 1.24 10.79 20.02
CA TYR A 39 0.79 12.01 20.70
C TYR A 39 -0.15 11.68 21.86
N ASN A 40 -1.18 10.86 21.60
CA ASN A 40 -2.15 10.45 22.62
C ASN A 40 -1.46 9.76 23.81
N TYR A 41 -0.48 8.89 23.55
CA TYR A 41 0.26 8.18 24.58
C TYR A 41 1.13 9.10 25.44
N LEU A 42 1.78 10.11 24.84
CA LEU A 42 2.61 11.07 25.55
C LEU A 42 1.79 12.06 26.40
N GLU A 43 0.49 12.19 26.14
CA GLU A 43 -0.45 12.98 26.94
C GLU A 43 -1.02 12.22 28.16
N LEU A 44 -0.82 10.90 28.22
CA LEU A 44 -1.27 10.09 29.37
C LEU A 44 -0.50 10.47 30.66
N PRO A 45 -1.04 10.19 31.85
CA PRO A 45 -0.37 10.59 33.10
C PRO A 45 0.97 9.88 33.36
N ASN A 46 1.14 8.65 32.90
CA ASN A 46 2.37 7.85 33.08
C ASN A 46 2.41 6.63 32.13
N LEU A 47 3.57 5.98 32.04
CA LEU A 47 3.80 4.81 31.17
C LEU A 47 2.95 3.58 31.54
N SER A 48 2.44 3.46 32.77
CA SER A 48 1.57 2.32 33.13
C SER A 48 0.24 2.32 32.38
N LYS A 49 -0.17 3.47 31.81
CA LYS A 49 -1.36 3.62 30.99
C LYS A 49 -1.15 3.27 29.51
N TRP A 50 0.08 3.05 29.09
CA TRP A 50 0.37 2.60 27.73
C TRP A 50 -0.03 1.13 27.56
N PRO A 51 -0.37 0.70 26.33
CA PRO A 51 -0.50 -0.73 26.04
C PRO A 51 0.80 -1.46 26.41
N LYS A 52 0.66 -2.62 27.08
CA LYS A 52 1.77 -3.36 27.68
C LYS A 52 2.93 -3.59 26.72
N GLU A 53 2.62 -4.00 25.48
CA GLU A 53 3.62 -4.23 24.43
C GLU A 53 4.41 -2.96 24.08
N LYS A 54 3.71 -1.83 23.92
CA LYS A 54 4.33 -0.55 23.52
C LYS A 54 5.18 0.04 24.64
N LYS A 55 4.77 -0.14 25.90
CA LYS A 55 5.59 0.15 27.07
C LYS A 55 6.89 -0.66 27.01
N ILE A 56 6.80 -1.98 26.85
CA ILE A 56 7.99 -2.85 26.81
C ILE A 56 8.94 -2.45 25.67
N SER A 57 8.43 -2.15 24.48
CA SER A 57 9.25 -1.65 23.36
C SER A 57 9.99 -0.37 23.72
N LEU A 58 9.31 0.61 24.36
CA LEU A 58 9.95 1.85 24.76
C LEU A 58 11.04 1.62 25.84
N LEU A 59 10.78 0.76 26.83
CA LEU A 59 11.76 0.44 27.86
C LEU A 59 13.01 -0.22 27.25
N LYS A 60 12.83 -1.12 26.28
CA LYS A 60 13.94 -1.73 25.54
C LYS A 60 14.72 -0.72 24.71
N LEU A 61 14.05 0.27 24.12
CA LEU A 61 14.71 1.33 23.34
C LEU A 61 15.63 2.18 24.22
N LEU A 62 15.15 2.53 25.41
CA LEU A 62 15.87 3.34 26.40
C LEU A 62 16.77 2.51 27.32
N ASP A 63 16.75 1.18 27.20
CA ASP A 63 17.54 0.25 28.03
C ASP A 63 17.34 0.45 29.54
N ILE A 64 16.08 0.49 29.96
CA ILE A 64 15.67 0.66 31.36
C ILE A 64 14.78 -0.48 31.84
N GLU A 65 14.85 -0.81 33.13
CA GLU A 65 14.12 -1.95 33.72
C GLU A 65 12.64 -1.66 33.92
N ASP A 66 12.29 -0.41 34.27
CA ASP A 66 10.92 0.03 34.50
C ASP A 66 10.66 1.45 33.99
N GLY A 67 9.40 1.86 34.07
CA GLY A 67 8.95 3.19 33.65
C GLY A 67 8.69 4.12 34.81
N ASP A 68 9.37 3.90 35.94
CA ASP A 68 9.17 4.67 37.16
C ASP A 68 9.89 6.02 37.08
N GLU A 69 9.44 6.97 37.88
CA GLU A 69 9.85 8.36 37.77
C GLU A 69 11.36 8.56 38.06
N GLU A 70 11.90 7.82 39.01
CA GLU A 70 13.34 7.88 39.35
C GLU A 70 14.20 7.29 38.23
N THR A 71 13.79 6.16 37.66
CA THR A 71 14.50 5.47 36.57
C THR A 71 14.64 6.37 35.34
N ILE A 72 13.55 7.02 34.92
CA ILE A 72 13.57 7.92 33.76
C ILE A 72 14.41 9.18 34.05
N LYS A 73 14.32 9.74 35.26
CA LYS A 73 15.11 10.94 35.66
C LYS A 73 16.61 10.70 35.73
N ASN A 74 17.03 9.46 35.96
CA ASN A 74 18.44 9.10 36.06
C ASN A 74 19.11 8.84 34.70
N ILE A 75 18.35 8.89 33.59
CA ILE A 75 18.91 8.75 32.24
C ILE A 75 19.82 9.94 31.96
N LYS A 76 21.11 9.66 31.72
CA LYS A 76 22.09 10.65 31.28
C LYS A 76 22.36 10.47 29.79
N VAL A 77 21.99 11.46 29.00
CA VAL A 77 22.21 11.45 27.55
C VAL A 77 23.68 11.77 27.26
N THR A 78 24.52 10.73 27.22
CA THR A 78 25.92 10.82 26.78
C THR A 78 26.06 10.49 25.29
N THR A 79 27.20 10.81 24.68
CA THR A 79 27.49 10.46 23.28
C THR A 79 27.42 8.95 23.04
N GLU A 80 27.91 8.14 23.99
CA GLU A 80 27.84 6.68 23.93
C GLU A 80 26.39 6.18 23.99
N TYR A 81 25.61 6.71 24.94
CA TYR A 81 24.19 6.37 25.06
C TYR A 81 23.39 6.77 23.81
N LEU A 82 23.69 7.92 23.18
CA LEU A 82 23.10 8.33 21.90
C LEU A 82 23.36 7.31 20.79
N MET A 83 24.61 6.83 20.66
CA MET A 83 24.99 5.85 19.65
C MET A 83 24.31 4.49 19.89
N GLU A 84 24.23 4.05 21.14
CA GLU A 84 23.55 2.80 21.49
C GLU A 84 22.04 2.86 21.26
N VAL A 85 21.39 3.98 21.64
CA VAL A 85 19.97 4.20 21.36
C VAL A 85 19.73 4.23 19.86
N GLU A 86 20.60 4.88 19.07
CA GLU A 86 20.51 4.89 17.61
C GLU A 86 20.68 3.49 17.00
N ASP A 87 21.57 2.66 17.55
CA ASP A 87 21.74 1.27 17.13
C ASP A 87 20.52 0.41 17.53
N ARG A 88 20.01 0.51 18.76
CA ARG A 88 18.76 -0.15 19.21
C ARG A 88 17.57 0.30 18.38
N LEU A 89 17.49 1.58 18.06
CA LEU A 89 16.44 2.15 17.25
C LEU A 89 16.59 1.71 15.80
N SER A 90 17.79 1.63 15.25
CA SER A 90 18.05 1.14 13.89
C SER A 90 17.83 -0.37 13.77
N LYS A 91 18.20 -1.17 14.78
CA LYS A 91 17.90 -2.60 14.87
C LYS A 91 16.42 -2.85 15.04
N GLY A 92 15.77 -2.16 15.97
CA GLY A 92 14.32 -2.25 16.12
C GLY A 92 13.56 -1.64 14.94
N LEU A 93 14.10 -0.65 14.22
CA LEU A 93 13.56 -0.22 12.93
C LEU A 93 13.86 -1.22 11.83
N LYS A 94 14.95 -1.98 11.85
CA LYS A 94 15.17 -3.10 10.93
C LYS A 94 14.24 -4.27 11.25
N ASP A 95 13.94 -4.52 12.52
CA ASP A 95 12.95 -5.53 12.96
C ASP A 95 11.50 -5.05 12.73
N ASN A 96 11.23 -3.73 12.77
CA ASN A 96 9.95 -3.13 12.40
C ASN A 96 9.83 -2.83 10.89
N MET A 97 10.94 -2.71 10.16
CA MET A 97 10.99 -2.70 8.67
C MET A 97 11.00 -4.11 8.10
N GLN A 98 11.31 -5.13 8.92
CA GLN A 98 10.83 -6.50 8.73
C GLN A 98 9.31 -6.61 9.04
N GLY A 99 8.66 -5.53 9.46
CA GLY A 99 7.26 -5.43 9.89
C GLY A 99 6.29 -4.77 8.88
N GLU A 100 6.69 -4.54 7.63
CA GLU A 100 5.81 -4.93 6.52
C GLU A 100 6.25 -6.33 6.08
N TYR A 101 6.25 -7.28 7.02
CA TYR A 101 6.10 -8.67 6.61
C TYR A 101 4.75 -8.68 5.89
N LEU A 102 4.76 -8.94 4.58
CA LEU A 102 3.58 -9.47 3.91
C LEU A 102 3.03 -10.54 4.86
N ASP A 103 1.89 -10.29 5.51
CA ASP A 103 1.34 -11.27 6.45
C ASP A 103 0.89 -12.46 5.60
N LEU A 104 1.77 -13.45 5.48
CA LEU A 104 1.52 -14.65 4.69
C LEU A 104 0.64 -15.66 5.45
N LYS A 105 0.15 -15.32 6.65
CA LYS A 105 -0.81 -16.14 7.37
C LYS A 105 -2.09 -16.29 6.54
N GLY A 106 -2.57 -17.52 6.46
CA GLY A 106 -3.72 -17.89 5.62
C GLY A 106 -3.35 -18.40 4.23
N LEU A 107 -2.10 -18.23 3.79
CA LEU A 107 -1.58 -18.84 2.55
C LEU A 107 -1.01 -20.25 2.81
N LYS A 108 -1.10 -21.11 1.80
CA LYS A 108 -0.43 -22.42 1.78
C LYS A 108 1.08 -22.25 1.63
N LYS A 109 1.86 -23.23 2.07
CA LYS A 109 3.34 -23.19 2.02
C LYS A 109 3.89 -22.82 0.61
N GLU A 110 3.31 -23.39 -0.44
CA GLU A 110 3.71 -23.13 -1.82
C GLU A 110 3.42 -21.67 -2.25
N GLU A 111 2.29 -21.11 -1.81
CA GLU A 111 1.91 -19.72 -2.06
C GLU A 111 2.84 -18.75 -1.30
N GLN A 112 3.21 -19.10 -0.07
CA GLN A 112 4.17 -18.31 0.73
C GLN A 112 5.56 -18.29 0.10
N GLN A 113 5.99 -19.45 -0.41
CA GLN A 113 7.26 -19.58 -1.13
C GLN A 113 7.25 -18.72 -2.39
N LEU A 114 6.19 -18.79 -3.20
CA LEU A 114 6.05 -18.00 -4.42
C LEU A 114 6.14 -16.49 -4.14
N VAL A 115 5.46 -15.99 -3.12
CA VAL A 115 5.52 -14.56 -2.74
C VAL A 115 6.94 -14.15 -2.34
N SER A 116 7.64 -15.03 -1.64
CA SER A 116 9.01 -14.81 -1.19
C SER A 116 10.00 -14.78 -2.36
N ASP A 117 9.87 -15.73 -3.30
CA ASP A 117 10.68 -15.80 -4.52
C ASP A 117 10.46 -14.58 -5.42
N ILE A 118 9.21 -14.16 -5.61
CA ILE A 118 8.88 -12.92 -6.34
C ILE A 118 9.52 -11.71 -5.68
N SER A 119 9.44 -11.60 -4.35
CA SER A 119 10.04 -10.48 -3.60
C SER A 119 11.55 -10.43 -3.77
N PHE A 120 12.21 -11.59 -3.78
CA PHE A 120 13.63 -11.70 -4.04
C PHE A 120 13.98 -11.26 -5.47
N LEU A 121 13.25 -11.74 -6.48
CA LEU A 121 13.45 -11.36 -7.88
C LEU A 121 13.25 -9.86 -8.13
N ILE A 122 12.23 -9.25 -7.51
CA ILE A 122 12.00 -7.79 -7.56
C ILE A 122 13.24 -7.06 -7.03
N LYS A 123 13.76 -7.51 -5.89
CA LYS A 123 14.95 -6.90 -5.28
C LYS A 123 16.18 -7.05 -6.16
N GLU A 124 16.43 -8.24 -6.70
CA GLU A 124 17.56 -8.47 -7.61
C GLU A 124 17.46 -7.58 -8.85
N LYS A 125 16.30 -7.54 -9.52
CA LYS A 125 16.11 -6.70 -10.71
C LYS A 125 16.34 -5.22 -10.48
N LEU A 126 16.05 -4.72 -9.28
CA LEU A 126 16.31 -3.33 -8.91
C LEU A 126 17.77 -3.04 -8.56
N LEU A 127 18.58 -4.06 -8.26
CA LEU A 127 19.97 -3.90 -7.81
C LEU A 127 21.00 -4.28 -8.89
N ASP A 128 20.67 -5.20 -9.79
CA ASP A 128 21.61 -5.80 -10.76
C ASP A 128 21.67 -5.10 -12.13
N THR A 129 20.92 -4.01 -12.33
CA THR A 129 20.87 -3.31 -13.64
C THR A 129 21.46 -1.91 -13.56
N ASP A 130 22.41 -1.60 -14.46
CA ASP A 130 22.91 -0.24 -14.64
C ASP A 130 21.79 0.74 -15.07
N ASP A 131 20.72 0.23 -15.70
CA ASP A 131 19.50 0.97 -16.05
C ASP A 131 18.39 0.74 -15.02
N HIS A 132 18.53 1.39 -13.87
CA HIS A 132 17.51 1.35 -12.81
C HIS A 132 16.14 1.89 -13.26
N GLU A 133 16.08 2.75 -14.28
CA GLU A 133 14.83 3.38 -14.72
C GLU A 133 13.96 2.40 -15.52
N GLU A 134 14.56 1.67 -16.47
CA GLU A 134 13.86 0.62 -17.21
C GLU A 134 13.31 -0.46 -16.26
N SER A 135 14.16 -0.96 -15.36
CA SER A 135 13.78 -1.94 -14.33
C SER A 135 12.62 -1.46 -13.45
N TYR A 136 12.66 -0.19 -13.03
CA TYR A 136 11.58 0.42 -12.26
C TYR A 136 10.25 0.42 -13.03
N TYR A 137 10.24 0.87 -14.28
CA TYR A 137 9.00 0.94 -15.06
C TYR A 137 8.43 -0.44 -15.40
N ALA A 138 9.29 -1.42 -15.70
CA ALA A 138 8.86 -2.80 -15.92
C ALA A 138 8.12 -3.37 -14.68
N LEU A 139 8.69 -3.16 -13.49
CA LEU A 139 8.08 -3.58 -12.22
C LEU A 139 6.81 -2.78 -11.89
N LEU A 140 6.78 -1.48 -12.19
CA LEU A 140 5.59 -0.64 -12.03
C LEU A 140 4.42 -1.15 -12.88
N TYR A 141 4.68 -1.57 -14.12
CA TYR A 141 3.65 -2.14 -14.99
C TYR A 141 3.19 -3.52 -14.52
N MET A 142 4.10 -4.36 -14.01
CA MET A 142 3.74 -5.62 -13.36
C MET A 142 2.82 -5.40 -12.15
N TYR A 143 3.13 -4.41 -11.30
CA TYR A 143 2.27 -4.02 -10.18
C TYR A 143 0.86 -3.62 -10.65
N ARG A 144 0.75 -2.79 -11.71
CA ARG A 144 -0.55 -2.39 -12.28
C ARG A 144 -1.34 -3.56 -12.87
N LEU A 145 -0.66 -4.55 -13.46
CA LEU A 145 -1.28 -5.80 -13.92
C LEU A 145 -1.89 -6.58 -12.75
N LEU A 146 -1.14 -6.74 -11.65
CA LEU A 146 -1.64 -7.42 -10.45
C LEU A 146 -2.90 -6.74 -9.89
N GLN A 147 -2.93 -5.39 -9.85
CA GLN A 147 -4.13 -4.65 -9.41
C GLN A 147 -5.35 -4.87 -10.31
N SER A 148 -5.14 -5.26 -11.57
CA SER A 148 -6.18 -5.38 -12.58
C SER A 148 -6.59 -6.82 -12.88
N ILE A 149 -5.89 -7.81 -12.31
CA ILE A 149 -5.97 -9.23 -12.70
C ILE A 149 -7.36 -9.85 -12.49
N GLU A 150 -8.13 -9.34 -11.53
CA GLU A 150 -9.51 -9.79 -11.29
C GLU A 150 -10.52 -9.10 -12.20
N ASN A 151 -10.20 -7.90 -12.70
CA ASN A 151 -11.10 -7.11 -13.54
C ASN A 151 -10.91 -7.38 -15.04
N ILE A 152 -9.74 -7.88 -15.43
CA ILE A 152 -9.36 -8.14 -16.82
C ILE A 152 -8.85 -9.58 -16.92
N PRO A 153 -9.73 -10.56 -17.22
CA PRO A 153 -9.38 -11.98 -17.31
C PRO A 153 -8.24 -12.28 -18.30
N GLU A 154 -8.12 -11.48 -19.35
CA GLU A 154 -7.07 -11.58 -20.38
C GLU A 154 -5.66 -11.43 -19.80
N ILE A 155 -5.50 -10.76 -18.65
CA ILE A 155 -4.21 -10.70 -17.95
C ILE A 155 -3.77 -12.11 -17.54
N LYS A 156 -4.68 -12.92 -16.98
CA LYS A 156 -4.39 -14.30 -16.56
C LYS A 156 -3.99 -15.17 -17.77
N TYR A 157 -4.67 -15.00 -18.90
CA TYR A 157 -4.36 -15.72 -20.14
C TYR A 157 -3.01 -15.31 -20.73
N MET A 158 -2.69 -14.01 -20.70
CA MET A 158 -1.39 -13.49 -21.14
C MET A 158 -0.24 -14.02 -20.27
N LEU A 159 -0.42 -14.07 -18.95
CA LEU A 159 0.57 -14.63 -18.03
C LEU A 159 0.81 -16.12 -18.31
N ALA A 160 -0.25 -16.90 -18.53
CA ALA A 160 -0.13 -18.30 -18.92
C ALA A 160 0.60 -18.47 -20.26
N TYR A 161 0.23 -17.67 -21.27
CA TYR A 161 0.91 -17.65 -22.57
C TYR A 161 2.42 -17.43 -22.42
N MET A 162 2.82 -16.39 -21.67
CA MET A 162 4.23 -16.05 -21.48
C MET A 162 4.99 -17.15 -20.73
N SER A 163 4.36 -17.76 -19.73
CA SER A 163 4.92 -18.90 -18.99
C SER A 163 5.15 -20.12 -19.91
N LYS A 164 4.19 -20.43 -20.78
CA LYS A 164 4.31 -21.51 -21.79
C LYS A 164 5.37 -21.19 -22.83
N ALA A 165 5.37 -19.98 -23.39
CA ALA A 165 6.32 -19.54 -24.41
C ALA A 165 7.77 -19.54 -23.89
N ALA A 166 7.97 -19.27 -22.60
CA ALA A 166 9.28 -19.36 -21.93
C ALA A 166 9.68 -20.80 -21.51
N GLY A 167 8.78 -21.78 -21.67
CA GLY A 167 9.04 -23.18 -21.33
C GLY A 167 8.85 -23.57 -19.86
N PHE A 168 8.31 -22.67 -19.02
CA PHE A 168 8.03 -22.96 -17.61
C PHE A 168 6.75 -23.76 -17.39
N THR A 169 5.83 -23.76 -18.36
CA THR A 169 4.53 -24.43 -18.26
C THR A 169 4.27 -25.27 -19.51
N ASN A 170 3.58 -26.39 -19.35
CA ASN A 170 3.21 -27.25 -20.48
C ASN A 170 2.25 -26.50 -21.43
N PRO A 171 2.48 -26.51 -22.76
CA PRO A 171 1.61 -25.82 -23.72
C PRO A 171 0.13 -26.21 -23.65
N ASN A 172 -0.16 -27.47 -23.33
CA ASN A 172 -1.53 -28.01 -23.28
C ASN A 172 -2.18 -27.92 -21.90
N GLU A 173 -1.59 -27.15 -20.98
CA GLU A 173 -2.15 -26.93 -19.65
C GLU A 173 -3.02 -25.68 -19.60
N PHE A 174 -4.28 -25.84 -19.18
CA PHE A 174 -5.24 -24.73 -19.04
C PHE A 174 -5.76 -24.70 -17.61
N LYS A 175 -5.47 -23.61 -16.88
CA LYS A 175 -5.83 -23.43 -15.46
C LYS A 175 -6.97 -22.43 -15.24
N PHE A 176 -7.39 -21.76 -16.30
CA PHE A 176 -8.49 -20.79 -16.28
C PHE A 176 -9.66 -21.30 -17.14
N ASN A 177 -10.42 -20.40 -17.77
CA ASN A 177 -11.42 -20.79 -18.76
C ASN A 177 -10.70 -21.32 -20.02
N GLU A 178 -10.76 -22.62 -20.26
CA GLU A 178 -10.02 -23.31 -21.31
C GLU A 178 -10.28 -22.73 -22.70
N ASP A 179 -11.55 -22.59 -23.12
CA ASP A 179 -11.91 -22.07 -24.44
C ASP A 179 -11.38 -20.65 -24.66
N LYS A 180 -11.59 -19.76 -23.68
CA LYS A 180 -11.13 -18.36 -23.78
C LYS A 180 -9.61 -18.26 -23.73
N GLN A 181 -8.98 -19.05 -22.86
CA GLN A 181 -7.53 -19.08 -22.72
C GLN A 181 -6.88 -19.57 -24.02
N PHE A 182 -7.36 -20.70 -24.57
CA PHE A 182 -6.89 -21.26 -25.83
C PHE A 182 -7.01 -20.25 -26.98
N MET A 183 -8.19 -19.64 -27.14
CA MET A 183 -8.43 -18.65 -28.19
C MET A 183 -7.51 -17.43 -28.05
N PHE A 184 -7.36 -16.90 -26.83
CA PHE A 184 -6.50 -15.76 -26.56
C PHE A 184 -5.02 -16.08 -26.83
N GLU A 185 -4.53 -17.22 -26.34
CA GLU A 185 -3.15 -17.69 -26.54
C GLU A 185 -2.82 -17.82 -28.03
N GLY A 186 -3.74 -18.36 -28.84
CA GLY A 186 -3.55 -18.47 -30.30
C GLY A 186 -3.49 -17.12 -31.02
N ILE A 187 -4.34 -16.15 -30.61
CA ILE A 187 -4.33 -14.78 -31.16
C ILE A 187 -3.02 -14.08 -30.81
N VAL A 188 -2.61 -14.14 -29.54
CA VAL A 188 -1.37 -13.51 -29.06
C VAL A 188 -0.15 -14.14 -29.72
N HIS A 189 -0.12 -15.47 -29.87
CA HIS A 189 0.95 -16.15 -30.60
C HIS A 189 1.09 -15.63 -32.02
N SER A 190 -0.04 -15.53 -32.73
CA SER A 190 -0.07 -14.99 -34.10
C SER A 190 0.42 -13.54 -34.16
N ALA A 191 0.07 -12.72 -33.17
CA ALA A 191 0.55 -11.33 -33.07
C ALA A 191 2.07 -11.27 -32.83
N PHE A 192 2.62 -12.12 -31.94
CA PHE A 192 4.07 -12.22 -31.74
C PHE A 192 4.80 -12.71 -32.98
N THR A 193 4.27 -13.71 -33.68
CA THR A 193 4.84 -14.17 -34.95
C THR A 193 4.87 -13.04 -35.98
N LEU A 194 3.78 -12.27 -36.10
CA LEU A 194 3.73 -11.12 -36.99
C LEU A 194 4.78 -10.06 -36.63
N TYR A 195 4.92 -9.73 -35.34
CA TYR A 195 5.93 -8.80 -34.84
C TYR A 195 7.36 -9.29 -35.11
N ASN A 196 7.68 -10.52 -34.71
CA ASN A 196 9.01 -11.11 -34.85
C ASN A 196 9.42 -11.33 -36.30
N SER A 197 8.45 -11.61 -37.19
CA SER A 197 8.71 -11.76 -38.62
C SER A 197 9.06 -10.44 -39.33
N GLY A 198 8.78 -9.29 -38.69
CA GLY A 198 8.99 -7.96 -39.28
C GLY A 198 8.06 -7.63 -40.44
N ASN A 199 7.11 -8.51 -40.79
CA ASN A 199 6.22 -8.37 -41.95
C ASN A 199 4.99 -7.49 -41.70
N ALA A 200 4.88 -6.90 -40.51
CA ALA A 200 3.79 -6.00 -40.19
C ALA A 200 3.89 -4.71 -41.03
N SER A 201 2.80 -4.35 -41.72
CA SER A 201 2.74 -3.08 -42.45
C SER A 201 2.83 -1.90 -41.48
N LYS A 202 3.90 -1.09 -41.59
CA LYS A 202 4.13 0.09 -40.74
C LYS A 202 2.92 1.02 -40.66
N ASN A 203 2.27 1.29 -41.80
CA ASN A 203 1.08 2.15 -41.85
C ASN A 203 -0.10 1.56 -41.06
N ARG A 204 -0.35 0.26 -41.19
CA ARG A 204 -1.42 -0.41 -40.43
C ARG A 204 -1.15 -0.42 -38.93
N VAL A 205 0.10 -0.59 -38.52
CA VAL A 205 0.50 -0.54 -37.10
C VAL A 205 0.28 0.87 -36.52
N ILE A 206 0.67 1.93 -37.25
CA ILE A 206 0.44 3.31 -36.84
C ILE A 206 -1.06 3.59 -36.69
N GLU A 207 -1.86 3.20 -37.68
CA GLU A 207 -3.31 3.40 -37.63
C GLU A 207 -3.95 2.65 -36.44
N SER A 208 -3.55 1.40 -36.22
CA SER A 208 -4.01 0.62 -35.06
C SER A 208 -3.62 1.28 -33.73
N HIS A 209 -2.42 1.84 -33.64
CA HIS A 209 -1.97 2.55 -32.45
C HIS A 209 -2.77 3.83 -32.20
N ASN A 210 -3.05 4.61 -33.25
CA ASN A 210 -3.87 5.83 -33.12
C ASN A 210 -5.29 5.51 -32.63
N ARG A 211 -5.92 4.45 -33.15
CA ARG A 211 -7.23 3.99 -32.66
C ARG A 211 -7.16 3.60 -31.18
N PHE A 212 -6.12 2.85 -30.79
CA PHE A 212 -5.90 2.49 -29.39
C PHE A 212 -5.81 3.74 -28.49
N VAL A 213 -5.02 4.74 -28.87
CA VAL A 213 -4.90 6.00 -28.10
C VAL A 213 -6.27 6.69 -27.95
N GLN A 214 -7.00 6.85 -29.05
CA GLN A 214 -8.33 7.47 -29.04
C GLN A 214 -9.33 6.73 -28.15
N GLU A 215 -9.34 5.40 -28.18
CA GLU A 215 -10.20 4.61 -27.32
C GLU A 215 -9.88 4.80 -25.83
N ILE A 216 -8.60 4.90 -25.46
CA ILE A 216 -8.19 5.12 -24.07
C ILE A 216 -8.57 6.53 -23.59
N GLU A 217 -8.37 7.55 -24.42
CA GLU A 217 -8.76 8.92 -24.12
C GLU A 217 -10.27 9.05 -23.93
N THR A 218 -11.05 8.45 -24.85
CA THR A 218 -12.52 8.44 -24.77
C THR A 218 -12.99 7.79 -23.46
N ARG A 219 -12.46 6.61 -23.09
CA ARG A 219 -12.82 5.95 -21.82
C ARG A 219 -12.44 6.79 -20.59
N LYS A 220 -11.35 7.55 -20.66
CA LYS A 220 -10.93 8.45 -19.56
C LYS A 220 -11.90 9.63 -19.42
N GLU A 221 -12.31 10.22 -20.53
CA GLU A 221 -13.31 11.29 -20.56
C GLU A 221 -14.67 10.82 -20.04
N GLU A 222 -15.12 9.64 -20.46
CA GLU A 222 -16.36 9.03 -19.95
C GLU A 222 -16.33 8.83 -18.43
N LYS A 223 -15.22 8.32 -17.88
CA LYS A 223 -15.05 8.15 -16.43
C LYS A 223 -15.06 9.48 -15.69
N LEU A 224 -14.38 10.50 -16.24
CA LEU A 224 -14.36 11.84 -15.67
C LEU A 224 -15.76 12.47 -15.67
N SER A 225 -16.46 12.38 -16.81
CA SER A 225 -17.84 12.85 -16.98
C SER A 225 -18.79 12.15 -16.00
N ARG A 226 -18.72 10.81 -15.88
CA ARG A 226 -19.53 10.06 -14.90
C ARG A 226 -19.24 10.46 -13.46
N THR A 227 -17.98 10.73 -13.12
CA THR A 227 -17.59 11.20 -11.79
C THR A 227 -18.16 12.60 -11.51
N GLN A 228 -18.12 13.49 -12.49
CA GLN A 228 -18.72 14.82 -12.39
C GLN A 228 -20.25 14.73 -12.23
N GLN A 229 -20.91 13.89 -13.02
CA GLN A 229 -22.35 13.63 -12.91
C GLN A 229 -22.73 13.13 -11.52
N LEU A 230 -22.01 12.14 -10.99
CA LEU A 230 -22.22 11.60 -9.64
C LEU A 230 -22.01 12.67 -8.56
N ASN A 231 -20.99 13.52 -8.70
CA ASN A 231 -20.76 14.63 -7.77
C ASN A 231 -21.88 15.66 -7.83
N THR A 232 -22.38 16.00 -9.02
CA THR A 232 -23.53 16.90 -9.17
C THR A 232 -24.78 16.32 -8.51
N VAL A 233 -25.07 15.04 -8.73
CA VAL A 233 -26.22 14.35 -8.12
C VAL A 233 -26.05 14.28 -6.60
N LYS A 234 -24.85 14.01 -6.09
CA LYS A 234 -24.54 14.03 -4.66
C LYS A 234 -24.80 15.41 -4.04
N VAL A 235 -24.34 16.48 -4.66
CA VAL A 235 -24.59 17.86 -4.17
C VAL A 235 -26.09 18.17 -4.18
N GLN A 236 -26.82 17.74 -5.21
CA GLN A 236 -28.26 17.89 -5.27
C GLN A 236 -28.97 17.10 -4.16
N ALA A 237 -28.58 15.85 -3.93
CA ALA A 237 -29.14 15.02 -2.87
C ALA A 237 -28.93 15.64 -1.47
N LEU A 238 -27.71 16.11 -1.19
CA LEU A 238 -27.39 16.81 0.05
C LEU A 238 -28.23 18.07 0.22
N ARG A 239 -28.41 18.86 -0.85
CA ARG A 239 -29.25 20.07 -0.81
C ARG A 239 -30.73 19.76 -0.60
N GLU A 240 -31.27 18.72 -1.24
CA GLU A 240 -32.68 18.31 -1.08
C GLU A 240 -32.95 17.76 0.33
N LEU A 241 -31.96 17.16 0.98
CA LEU A 241 -32.04 16.64 2.35
C LEU A 241 -31.62 17.67 3.43
N GLY A 242 -31.09 18.83 3.04
CA GLY A 242 -30.65 19.87 3.97
C GLY A 242 -29.30 19.59 4.66
N TYR A 243 -28.49 18.66 4.13
CA TYR A 243 -27.15 18.33 4.64
C TYR A 243 -26.04 19.08 3.92
N THR A 244 -24.95 19.37 4.63
CA THR A 244 -23.74 20.00 4.05
C THR A 244 -22.69 18.97 3.62
N GLU A 245 -22.66 17.80 4.27
CA GLU A 245 -21.70 16.74 3.99
C GLU A 245 -22.26 15.34 4.36
N ILE A 246 -21.62 14.29 3.84
CA ILE A 246 -21.95 12.90 4.19
C ILE A 246 -21.15 12.51 5.42
N ASN A 247 -21.85 11.95 6.41
CA ASN A 247 -21.28 11.34 7.60
C ASN A 247 -21.93 9.96 7.83
N THR A 248 -21.51 9.25 8.88
CA THR A 248 -22.02 7.90 9.18
C THR A 248 -23.50 7.84 9.51
N GLU A 249 -24.12 8.96 9.88
CA GLU A 249 -25.53 9.03 10.29
C GLU A 249 -26.46 9.27 9.09
N ASN A 250 -26.02 10.07 8.11
CA ASN A 250 -26.84 10.44 6.95
C ASN A 250 -26.48 9.70 5.64
N ALA A 251 -25.43 8.86 5.64
CA ALA A 251 -24.94 8.19 4.42
C ALA A 251 -26.03 7.38 3.71
N ALA A 252 -26.79 6.55 4.45
CA ALA A 252 -27.82 5.70 3.86
C ALA A 252 -28.91 6.52 3.14
N GLU A 253 -29.42 7.55 3.79
CA GLU A 253 -30.46 8.43 3.25
C GLU A 253 -29.95 9.23 2.05
N VAL A 254 -28.72 9.75 2.11
CA VAL A 254 -28.09 10.45 0.98
C VAL A 254 -27.90 9.53 -0.22
N TYR A 255 -27.51 8.25 -0.01
CA TYR A 255 -27.38 7.29 -1.11
C TYR A 255 -28.72 6.89 -1.73
N GLU A 256 -29.76 6.68 -0.92
CA GLU A 256 -31.12 6.45 -1.43
C GLU A 256 -31.61 7.65 -2.25
N LYS A 257 -31.33 8.87 -1.78
CA LYS A 257 -31.69 10.10 -2.48
C LYS A 257 -30.94 10.28 -3.80
N ILE A 258 -29.65 9.93 -3.85
CA ILE A 258 -28.86 9.88 -5.09
C ILE A 258 -29.54 8.92 -6.08
N TYR A 259 -29.91 7.72 -5.65
CA TYR A 259 -30.57 6.73 -6.50
C TYR A 259 -31.92 7.22 -7.04
N GLU A 260 -32.71 7.87 -6.18
CA GLU A 260 -33.99 8.49 -6.55
C GLU A 260 -33.80 9.57 -7.62
N ILE A 261 -32.84 10.49 -7.44
CA ILE A 261 -32.53 11.54 -8.42
C ILE A 261 -32.03 10.97 -9.75
N GLU A 262 -31.22 9.92 -9.72
CA GLU A 262 -30.78 9.24 -10.96
C GLU A 262 -31.95 8.57 -11.69
N SER A 263 -32.93 8.03 -10.96
CA SER A 263 -34.13 7.43 -11.56
C SER A 263 -35.05 8.47 -12.22
N ARG A 264 -35.16 9.69 -11.65
CA ARG A 264 -35.92 10.80 -12.24
C ARG A 264 -35.37 11.26 -13.58
N LYS A 265 -34.06 11.13 -13.81
CA LYS A 265 -33.40 11.53 -15.07
C LYS A 265 -33.52 10.49 -16.19
N LYS A 266 -33.91 9.24 -15.87
CA LYS A 266 -34.07 8.15 -16.86
C LYS A 266 -35.47 8.07 -17.47
N ASN A 267 -36.44 8.80 -16.93
CA ASN A 267 -37.80 8.96 -17.46
C ASN A 267 -37.96 10.34 -18.11
#